data_AF-A0A2J4ZSK7-F1
#
_entry.id   AF-A0A2J4ZSK7-F1
#
_cell.length_a   1.000
_cell.length_b   1.000
_cell.length_c   1.000
_cell.angle_alpha   90.00
_cell.angle_beta   90.00
_cell.angle_gamma   90.00
#
_symmetry.space_group_name_H-M   'P 1'
#
loop_
_entity.id
_entity.type
_entity.pdbx_description
1 polymer ?
#
loop_
_entity_poly.entity_id
_entity_poly.type
_entity_poly.pdbx_seq_one_letter_code
_entity_poly.pdbx_strand_id
1 'polypeptide(L)' 'MSYQYVNVEIIRKVAVIEFNYSRKLNALSKAFI' A
#
# COMPACT_ATOMS: atom_id res chain seq x y z
N MET A 1 -4.20 -9.97 -5.58
CA MET A 1 -3.31 -9.06 -6.34
C MET A 1 -2.23 -8.60 -5.37
N SER A 2 -0.95 -8.59 -5.77
CA SER A 2 0.17 -8.24 -4.89
C SER A 2 0.85 -6.98 -5.44
N TYR A 3 1.09 -6.01 -4.57
CA TYR A 3 1.74 -4.74 -4.91
C TYR A 3 3.02 -4.60 -4.11
N GLN A 4 4.02 -3.94 -4.70
CA GLN A 4 5.35 -3.84 -4.11
C GLN A 4 5.42 -2.94 -2.87
N TYR A 5 4.57 -1.91 -2.81
CA TYR A 5 4.66 -0.84 -1.80
C TYR A 5 3.36 -0.59 -1.03
N VAL A 6 2.33 -1.39 -1.29
CA VAL A 6 1.07 -1.35 -0.55
C VAL A 6 0.63 -2.78 -0.25
N ASN A 7 0.14 -2.97 0.97
CA ASN A 7 -0.62 -4.16 1.31
C ASN A 7 -2.10 -3.83 1.12
N VAL A 8 -2.82 -4.73 0.43
CA VAL A 8 -4.26 -4.58 0.20
C VAL A 8 -4.96 -5.74 0.88
N GLU A 9 -5.86 -5.42 1.80
CA GLU A 9 -6.70 -6.37 2.50
C GLU A 9 -8.17 -6.06 2.24
N ILE A 10 -8.98 -7.09 2.00
CA ILE A 10 -10.42 -6.95 1.81
C ILE A 10 -11.13 -7.59 3.00
N ILE A 11 -11.75 -6.77 3.82
CA ILE A 11 -12.52 -7.20 4.98
C ILE A 11 -14.01 -7.02 4.65
N ARG A 12 -14.69 -8.15 4.38
CA ARG A 12 -16.09 -8.20 3.90
C ARG A 12 -16.30 -7.43 2.60
N LYS A 13 -16.78 -6.18 2.67
CA LYS A 13 -17.05 -5.29 1.54
C LYS A 13 -16.17 -4.02 1.57
N VAL A 14 -15.22 -3.96 2.51
CA VAL A 14 -14.33 -2.81 2.70
C VAL A 14 -12.93 -3.22 2.27
N ALA A 15 -12.30 -2.42 1.42
CA ALA A 15 -10.90 -2.56 1.07
C ALA A 15 -10.06 -1.63 1.96
N VAL A 16 -9.02 -2.18 2.58
CA VAL A 16 -8.02 -1.48 3.38
C VAL A 16 -6.71 -1.51 2.61
N ILE A 17 -6.09 -0.34 2.46
CA ILE A 17 -4.82 -0.18 1.76
C ILE A 17 -3.81 0.39 2.77
N GLU A 18 -2.77 -0.37 3.05
CA GLU A 18 -1.71 0.00 3.99
C GLU A 18 -0.41 0.25 3.24
N PHE A 19 0.27 1.35 3.54
CA PHE A 19 1.57 1.64 2.96
C PHE A 19 2.63 0.68 3.51
N ASN A 20 3.30 -0.01 2.59
CA ASN A 20 4.39 -0.92 2.90
C ASN A 20 5.68 -0.42 2.24
N TYR A 21 6.12 0.77 2.66
CA TYR A 21 7.33 1.42 2.16
C TYR A 21 8.16 2.05 3.28
N SER A 22 8.34 1.27 4.34
CA SER A 22 9.05 1.66 5.56
C SER A 22 10.48 2.15 5.29
N ARG A 23 11.17 1.58 4.29
CA ARG A 23 12.53 2.00 3.88
C ARG A 23 12.63 3.49 3.56
N LYS A 24 11.55 4.11 3.07
CA LYS A 24 11.51 5.56 2.78
C LYS A 24 10.45 6.29 3.60
N LEU A 25 10.14 5.79 4.80
CA LEU A 25 9.16 6.40 5.70
C LEU A 25 7.80 6.64 5.02
N ASN A 26 7.40 5.76 4.10
CA ASN A 26 6.18 5.89 3.30
C ASN A 26 6.09 7.21 2.51
N ALA A 27 7.23 7.79 2.12
CA ALA A 27 7.26 8.98 1.28
C ALA A 27 6.56 8.72 -0.07
N LEU A 28 5.68 9.65 -0.46
CA LEU A 28 4.89 9.62 -1.69
C LEU A 28 5.79 9.88 -2.91
N SER A 29 6.49 8.82 -3.31
CA SER A 29 7.34 8.78 -4.49
C SER A 29 6.49 8.60 -5.76
N LYS A 30 7.03 8.95 -6.93
CA LYS A 30 6.38 8.70 -8.24
C LYS A 30 5.90 7.26 -8.43
N ALA A 31 6.55 6.27 -7.79
CA ALA A 31 6.12 4.87 -7.83
C ALA A 31 4.72 4.60 -7.21
N PHE A 32 4.12 5.57 -6.53
CA PHE A 32 2.76 5.53 -5.99
C PHE A 32 1.72 6.24 -6.86
N ILE A 33 2.14 6.93 -7.93
CA ILE A 33 1.28 7.72 -8.85
C ILE A 33 1.09 6.96 -10.15
#